data_AF-A0A392PTG8-F1
#
_entry.id   AF-A0A392PTG8-F1
#
_cell.length_a   1.000
_cell.length_b   1.000
_cell.length_c   1.000
_cell.angle_alpha   90.00
_cell.angle_beta   90.00
_cell.angle_gamma   90.00
#
_symmetry.space_group_name_H-M   'P 1'
#
loop_
_entity.id
_entity.type
_entity.pdbx_description
1 polymer ?
#
loop_
_entity_poly.entity_id
_entity_poly.type
_entity_poly.pdbx_seq_one_letter_code
_entity_poly.pdbx_strand_id
1 'polypeptide(L)'
;LSDQEDLIVWMRTAALPTFRKLYGRIEEDLEADDVIVVNLKNNYNTYSFGGKKKIVLSTSSWLGGKNDFLGIANLFVGTFSILISIIFLVLHLKSPR
;
A
#
# COMPACT_ATOMS: atom_id res chain seq x y z
N LEU A 1 -24.00 -16.39 4.82
CA LEU A 1 -22.84 -15.96 3.98
C LEU A 1 -22.50 -14.49 4.21
N SER A 2 -23.50 -13.60 4.36
CA SER A 2 -23.28 -12.21 4.79
C SER A 2 -22.50 -12.10 6.12
N ASP A 3 -22.68 -13.06 7.03
CA ASP A 3 -22.10 -13.01 8.39
C ASP A 3 -20.66 -13.55 8.48
N GLN A 4 -20.07 -14.01 7.37
CA GLN A 4 -18.73 -14.59 7.33
C GLN A 4 -17.74 -13.66 6.62
N GLU A 5 -17.45 -12.51 7.22
CA GLU A 5 -16.56 -11.47 6.66
C GLU A 5 -15.17 -12.02 6.31
N ASP A 6 -14.58 -12.83 7.19
CA ASP A 6 -13.26 -13.45 6.97
C ASP A 6 -13.21 -14.33 5.73
N LEU A 7 -14.28 -15.10 5.49
CA LEU A 7 -14.39 -15.95 4.31
C LEU A 7 -14.51 -15.09 3.05
N ILE A 8 -15.31 -14.03 3.09
CA ILE A 8 -15.45 -13.09 1.97
C ILE A 8 -14.09 -12.45 1.62
N VAL A 9 -13.35 -12.03 2.65
CA VAL A 9 -11.99 -11.47 2.47
C VAL A 9 -11.05 -12.50 1.85
N TRP A 10 -11.15 -13.77 2.24
CA TRP A 10 -10.33 -14.85 1.70
C TRP A 10 -10.67 -15.17 0.24
N MET A 11 -11.95 -15.23 -0.11
CA MET A 11 -12.44 -15.57 -1.45
C MET A 11 -12.04 -14.55 -2.53
N ARG A 12 -11.79 -13.29 -2.15
CA ARG A 12 -11.25 -12.28 -3.06
C ARG A 12 -9.80 -12.64 -3.43
N THR A 13 -9.52 -13.17 -4.60
CA THR A 13 -8.14 -13.55 -4.97
C THR A 13 -7.20 -12.34 -5.01
N ALA A 14 -5.95 -12.54 -4.56
CA ALA A 14 -4.91 -11.50 -4.64
C ALA A 14 -4.19 -11.56 -5.99
N ALA A 15 -3.81 -10.41 -6.52
CA ALA A 15 -3.08 -10.32 -7.80
C ALA A 15 -1.60 -10.71 -7.70
N LEU A 16 -1.03 -10.70 -6.49
CA LEU A 16 0.40 -10.88 -6.23
C LEU A 16 0.61 -12.01 -5.20
N PRO A 17 1.75 -12.72 -5.24
CA PRO A 17 2.06 -13.80 -4.29
C PRO A 17 2.29 -13.28 -2.86
N THR A 18 2.71 -12.02 -2.72
CA THR A 18 2.76 -11.32 -1.44
C THR A 18 1.56 -10.40 -1.34
N PHE A 19 0.65 -10.72 -0.43
CA PHE A 19 -0.60 -9.99 -0.26
C PHE A 19 -0.93 -9.80 1.21
N ARG A 20 -1.83 -8.86 1.49
CA ARG A 20 -2.39 -8.61 2.81
C ARG A 20 -3.89 -8.85 2.76
N LYS A 21 -4.43 -9.41 3.84
CA LYS A 21 -5.86 -9.61 4.06
C LYS A 21 -6.23 -8.92 5.35
N LEU A 22 -7.38 -8.24 5.34
CA LEU A 22 -7.92 -7.64 6.55
C LEU A 22 -8.37 -8.77 7.48
N TYR A 23 -7.90 -8.73 8.72
CA TYR A 23 -8.35 -9.66 9.77
C TYR A 23 -9.29 -8.97 10.76
N GLY A 24 -9.12 -7.67 10.95
CA GLY A 24 -9.95 -6.87 11.83
C GLY A 24 -9.52 -5.41 11.77
N ARG A 25 -10.34 -4.53 12.35
CA ARG A 25 -10.06 -3.11 12.46
C ARG A 25 -10.37 -2.67 13.90
N ILE A 26 -9.53 -1.78 14.41
CA ILE A 26 -9.76 -1.07 15.67
C ILE A 26 -10.37 0.28 15.25
N GLU A 27 -11.59 0.56 15.68
CA GLU A 27 -12.34 1.80 15.33
C GLU A 27 -12.11 2.91 16.37
N GLU A 28 -11.19 2.70 17.31
CA GLU A 28 -10.79 3.65 18.35
C GLU A 28 -9.37 4.14 18.09
N ASP A 29 -9.10 5.39 18.46
CA ASP A 29 -7.76 5.96 18.39
C ASP A 29 -6.88 5.35 19.49
N LEU A 30 -5.65 5.01 19.11
CA LEU A 30 -4.64 4.46 20.00
C LEU A 30 -3.63 5.54 20.37
N GLU A 31 -3.31 5.65 21.65
CA GLU A 31 -2.30 6.58 22.15
C GLU A 31 -0.90 5.95 22.10
N ALA A 32 0.12 6.81 22.24
CA ALA A 32 1.47 6.31 22.43
C ALA A 32 1.54 5.50 23.73
N ASP A 33 2.27 4.39 23.71
CA ASP A 33 2.43 3.44 24.82
C ASP A 33 1.22 2.53 25.11
N ASP A 34 0.15 2.58 24.31
CA ASP A 34 -0.92 1.59 24.38
C ASP A 34 -0.42 0.18 24.06
N VAL A 35 -0.76 -0.78 24.93
CA VAL A 35 -0.32 -2.17 24.80
C VAL A 35 -1.39 -3.02 24.12
N ILE A 36 -1.10 -3.47 22.90
CA ILE A 36 -1.98 -4.36 22.14
C ILE A 36 -1.46 -5.79 22.23
N VAL A 37 -2.26 -6.68 22.81
CA VAL A 37 -1.93 -8.11 22.91
C VAL A 37 -2.67 -8.89 21.83
N VAL A 38 -1.91 -9.46 20.88
CA VAL A 38 -2.47 -10.28 19.80
C VAL A 38 -2.19 -11.75 20.09
N ASN A 39 -3.23 -12.49 20.45
CA ASN A 39 -3.15 -13.93 20.67
C ASN A 39 -3.44 -14.70 19.38
N LEU A 40 -2.49 -15.54 18.95
CA LEU A 40 -2.58 -16.25 17.67
C LEU A 40 -2.47 -17.75 17.83
N LYS A 41 -3.38 -18.46 17.16
CA LYS A 41 -3.30 -19.90 16.98
C LYS A 41 -2.86 -20.23 15.55
N ASN A 42 -1.78 -20.98 15.42
CA ASN A 42 -1.31 -21.43 14.13
C ASN A 42 -2.07 -22.67 13.63
N ASN A 43 -3.16 -22.45 12.88
CA ASN A 43 -3.91 -23.52 12.22
C ASN A 43 -3.54 -23.71 10.74
N TYR A 44 -2.71 -22.83 10.15
CA TYR A 44 -2.33 -22.86 8.75
C TYR A 44 -0.80 -22.92 8.60
N ASN A 45 -0.30 -24.13 8.36
CA ASN A 45 1.12 -24.41 8.29
C ASN A 45 1.67 -24.08 6.90
N THR A 46 2.67 -23.20 6.86
CA THR A 46 3.30 -22.73 5.61
C THR A 46 4.63 -23.42 5.31
N TYR A 47 5.06 -24.35 6.16
CA TYR A 47 6.40 -24.94 6.16
C TYR A 47 6.69 -25.77 4.90
N SER A 48 5.69 -26.51 4.39
CA SER A 48 5.85 -27.41 3.25
C SER A 48 6.11 -26.68 1.92
N PHE A 49 5.67 -25.42 1.81
CA PHE A 49 5.82 -24.60 0.61
C PHE A 49 6.69 -23.34 0.85
N GLY A 50 7.40 -23.28 1.97
CA GLY A 50 8.31 -22.18 2.30
C GLY A 50 7.63 -20.82 2.48
N GLY A 51 6.32 -20.78 2.72
CA GLY A 51 5.56 -19.54 2.85
C GLY A 51 5.88 -18.81 4.15
N LYS A 52 5.88 -17.47 4.11
CA LYS A 52 6.02 -16.60 5.29
C LYS A 52 4.68 -15.95 5.60
N LYS A 53 4.34 -15.90 6.89
CA LYS A 53 3.15 -15.20 7.40
C LYS A 53 3.56 -14.20 8.47
N LYS A 54 2.87 -13.06 8.49
CA LYS A 54 3.09 -11.98 9.46
C LYS A 54 1.79 -11.24 9.68
N ILE A 55 1.63 -10.69 10.87
CA ILE A 55 0.58 -9.70 11.16
C ILE A 55 1.20 -8.33 11.01
N VAL A 56 0.42 -7.41 10.46
CA VAL A 56 0.82 -6.03 10.29
C VAL A 56 -0.32 -5.19 10.84
N LEU A 57 -0.03 -4.45 11.91
CA LEU A 57 -0.87 -3.36 12.36
C LEU A 57 -0.50 -2.12 11.54
N SER A 58 -1.48 -1.49 10.92
CA SER A 58 -1.27 -0.30 10.10
C SER A 58 -2.51 0.56 10.06
N THR A 59 -2.32 1.88 10.05
CA THR A 59 -3.35 2.85 9.72
C THR A 59 -3.48 3.01 8.21
N SER A 60 -4.70 3.25 7.73
CA SER A 60 -4.97 3.58 6.33
C SER A 60 -5.19 5.08 6.20
N SER A 61 -4.50 5.70 5.25
CA SER A 61 -4.78 7.06 4.80
C SER A 61 -5.79 7.06 3.66
N TRP A 62 -6.14 8.25 3.15
CA TRP A 62 -7.04 8.39 2.00
C TRP A 62 -6.53 7.66 0.73
N LEU A 63 -5.21 7.59 0.51
CA LEU A 63 -4.61 6.81 -0.58
C LEU A 63 -4.40 5.32 -0.22
N GLY A 64 -4.92 4.87 0.92
CA GLY A 64 -4.73 3.53 1.45
C GLY A 64 -3.53 3.43 2.38
N GLY A 65 -2.88 2.27 2.35
CA GLY A 65 -1.68 2.00 3.18
C GLY A 65 -0.48 2.82 2.72
N LYS A 66 0.59 2.83 3.54
CA LYS A 66 1.86 3.47 3.19
C LYS A 66 2.38 2.93 1.84
N ASN A 67 2.42 3.79 0.83
CA ASN A 67 2.95 3.49 -0.49
C ASN A 67 3.58 4.74 -1.13
N ASP A 68 4.90 4.81 -1.09
CA ASP A 68 5.65 5.97 -1.59
C ASP A 68 5.75 5.98 -3.13
N PHE A 69 5.40 4.86 -3.80
CA PHE A 69 5.52 4.70 -5.25
C PHE A 69 4.76 5.77 -6.04
N LEU A 70 3.51 6.05 -5.67
CA LEU A 70 2.67 7.02 -6.38
C LEU A 70 3.23 8.44 -6.26
N GLY A 71 3.71 8.81 -5.06
CA GLY A 71 4.34 10.12 -4.84
C GLY A 71 5.61 10.28 -5.68
N ILE A 72 6.47 9.27 -5.66
CA ILE A 72 7.71 9.26 -6.43
C ILE A 72 7.43 9.30 -7.94
N ALA A 73 6.48 8.50 -8.43
CA ALA A 73 6.12 8.47 -9.85
C ALA A 73 5.63 9.84 -10.34
N ASN A 74 4.78 10.51 -9.56
CA ASN A 74 4.29 11.85 -9.89
C ASN A 74 5.42 12.90 -9.88
N LEU A 75 6.37 12.82 -8.94
CA LEU A 75 7.55 13.69 -8.92
C LEU A 75 8.43 13.48 -10.16
N PHE A 76 8.65 12.24 -10.59
CA PHE A 76 9.41 11.94 -11.80
C PHE A 76 8.74 12.52 -13.04
N VAL A 77 7.44 12.26 -13.23
CA VAL A 77 6.68 12.76 -14.39
C VAL A 77 6.64 14.30 -14.41
N GLY A 78 6.38 14.92 -13.26
CA GLY A 78 6.36 16.38 -13.13
C GLY A 78 7.72 17.02 -13.43
N THR A 79 8.80 16.47 -12.87
CA THR A 79 10.17 16.96 -13.11
C THR A 79 10.54 16.83 -14.59
N PHE A 80 10.24 15.70 -15.21
CA PHE A 80 10.54 15.46 -16.62
C PHE A 80 9.76 16.43 -17.53
N SER A 81 8.48 16.67 -17.23
CA SER A 81 7.65 17.62 -17.96
C SER A 81 8.19 19.06 -17.87
N ILE A 82 8.61 19.49 -16.67
CA ILE A 82 9.19 20.83 -16.46
C ILE A 82 10.51 20.98 -17.24
N LEU A 83 11.39 19.97 -17.20
CA LEU A 83 12.66 20.01 -17.94
C LEU A 83 12.42 20.15 -19.45
N ILE A 84 11.48 19.38 -20.00
CA ILE A 84 11.09 19.48 -21.42
C ILE A 84 10.53 20.87 -21.73
N SER A 85 9.66 21.40 -20.87
CA SER A 85 9.09 22.74 -21.03
C SER A 85 10.17 23.83 -21.07
N ILE A 86 11.16 23.77 -20.17
CA ILE A 86 12.30 24.70 -20.15
C ILE A 86 13.13 24.59 -21.43
N ILE A 87 13.41 23.37 -21.90
CA ILE A 87 14.15 23.16 -23.15
C ILE A 87 13.41 23.82 -24.33
N PHE A 88 12.11 23.60 -24.46
CA PHE A 88 11.31 24.24 -25.50
C PHE A 88 11.26 25.76 -25.36
N LEU A 89 11.15 26.27 -24.14
CA LEU A 89 11.16 27.71 -23.88
C LEU A 89 12.49 28.35 -24.30
N VAL A 90 13.62 27.73 -23.96
CA VAL A 90 14.97 28.20 -24.37
C VAL A 90 15.13 28.14 -25.88
N LEU A 91 14.64 27.09 -26.54
CA LEU A 91 14.67 26.96 -28.00
C LEU A 91 13.81 28.05 -28.67
N HIS A 92 12.62 28.33 -28.14
CA HIS A 92 11.73 29.38 -28.65
C HIS A 92 12.34 30.78 -28.52
N LEU A 93 12.99 31.07 -27.38
CA LEU A 93 13.68 32.36 -27.18
C LEU A 93 14.91 32.53 -28.08
N LYS A 94 15.68 31.45 -28.34
CA LYS A 94 16.87 31.51 -29.21
C LYS A 94 16.53 31.55 -30.70
N SER A 95 15.50 30.83 -31.11
CA SER A 95 15.06 30.75 -32.49
C SER A 95 13.56 31.08 -32.57
N PRO A 96 13.18 32.35 -32.35
CA PRO A 96 11.82 32.80 -32.60
C PRO A 96 11.63 32.82 -34.12
N ARG A 97 11.21 31.68 -34.67
CA ARG A 97 10.59 31.62 -35.99
C ARG A 97 9.11 31.92 -35.85
#